data_AF-A0A4Z1C569-F1
#
_entry.id   AF-A0A4Z1C569-F1
#
_cell.length_a   1.000
_cell.length_b   1.000
_cell.length_c   1.000
_cell.angle_alpha   90.00
_cell.angle_beta   90.00
_cell.angle_gamma   90.00
#
_symmetry.space_group_name_H-M   'P 1'
#
loop_
_entity.id
_entity.type
_entity.pdbx_description
1 polymer ?
#
loop_
_entity_poly.entity_id
_entity_poly.type
_entity_poly.pdbx_seq_one_letter_code
_entity_poly.pdbx_strand_id
1 'polypeptide(L)'
;MTADSRTATRIARRIATEIGAAPAQVDAAAALLDGGATVPFVARYRKEATGGLDDTQLRTLSERLAYLREMEARRAAILASVRDQGKLTDDLARRIDQADTKAALEDIYLPFKPKRRTKAMIARENGLEPLLRAIQADPSRDPAALAPAYATGPVETPKAALEGARDILVEELAETAEVLGGLRDMMRREAVIAARVVAGKEEAGAKFSDYFAHSESWASIPGHRALAILRAANEGVVTIDISLEPETGTARAEGIVARALGPLGQGPGADWLRGV
;
A
#
# COMPACT_ATOMS: atom_id res chain seq x y z
N MET A 1 -17.99 12.58 25.30
CA MET A 1 -16.71 11.96 24.92
C MET A 1 -16.32 12.46 23.54
N THR A 2 -15.21 13.18 23.41
CA THR A 2 -14.77 13.79 22.14
C THR A 2 -14.26 12.71 21.16
N ALA A 3 -14.16 13.04 19.86
CA ALA A 3 -13.56 12.13 18.87
C ALA A 3 -12.11 11.77 19.25
N ASP A 4 -11.37 12.74 19.76
CA ASP A 4 -9.99 12.59 20.22
C ASP A 4 -9.87 11.61 21.41
N SER A 5 -10.81 11.69 22.36
CA SER A 5 -10.88 10.75 23.49
C SER A 5 -11.15 9.31 23.04
N ARG A 6 -11.99 9.09 22.01
CA ARG A 6 -12.20 7.74 21.44
C ARG A 6 -10.95 7.19 20.77
N THR A 7 -10.24 8.03 20.02
CA THR A 7 -8.98 7.66 19.37
C THR A 7 -7.94 7.24 20.39
N ALA A 8 -7.73 8.04 21.44
CA ALA A 8 -6.82 7.71 22.53
C ALA A 8 -7.15 6.35 23.17
N THR A 9 -8.42 6.08 23.47
CA THR A 9 -8.85 4.77 24.00
C THR A 9 -8.56 3.61 23.06
N ARG A 10 -8.75 3.77 21.75
CA ARG A 10 -8.43 2.73 20.76
C ARG A 10 -6.93 2.43 20.73
N ILE A 11 -6.11 3.48 20.71
CA ILE A 11 -4.65 3.35 20.73
C ILE A 11 -4.20 2.63 22.00
N ALA A 12 -4.69 3.06 23.17
CA ALA A 12 -4.31 2.47 24.45
C ALA A 12 -4.65 0.97 24.52
N ARG A 13 -5.86 0.58 24.07
CA ARG A 13 -6.26 -0.83 24.00
C ARG A 13 -5.37 -1.66 23.09
N ARG A 14 -5.03 -1.15 21.91
CA ARG A 14 -4.19 -1.86 20.94
C ARG A 14 -2.79 -2.11 21.51
N ILE A 15 -2.16 -1.07 22.05
CA ILE A 15 -0.84 -1.19 22.67
C ILE A 15 -0.89 -2.13 23.88
N ALA A 16 -1.93 -2.03 24.71
CA ALA A 16 -2.13 -2.88 25.88
C ALA A 16 -2.12 -4.37 25.50
N THR A 17 -2.81 -4.74 24.41
CA THR A 17 -2.76 -6.11 23.87
C THR A 17 -1.36 -6.47 23.36
N GLU A 18 -0.67 -5.56 22.66
CA GLU A 18 0.66 -5.80 22.09
C GLU A 18 1.75 -6.03 23.17
N ILE A 19 1.66 -5.35 24.32
CA ILE A 19 2.67 -5.45 25.40
C ILE A 19 2.23 -6.29 26.61
N GLY A 20 1.04 -6.88 26.57
CA GLY A 20 0.49 -7.68 27.66
C GLY A 20 0.19 -6.86 28.93
N ALA A 21 -0.41 -5.68 28.78
CA ALA A 21 -0.74 -4.76 29.88
C ALA A 21 -2.24 -4.41 29.90
N ALA A 22 -2.69 -3.70 30.93
CA ALA A 22 -4.01 -3.10 30.96
C ALA A 22 -4.02 -1.73 30.23
N PRO A 23 -5.13 -1.34 29.56
CA PRO A 23 -5.23 -0.03 28.91
C PRO A 23 -4.92 1.15 29.83
N ALA A 24 -5.33 1.07 31.10
CA ALA A 24 -5.03 2.11 32.10
C ALA A 24 -3.52 2.28 32.37
N GLN A 25 -2.73 1.21 32.28
CA GLN A 25 -1.27 1.30 32.41
C GLN A 25 -0.66 2.02 31.20
N VAL A 26 -1.21 1.76 30.01
CA VAL A 26 -0.80 2.44 28.79
C VAL A 26 -1.16 3.92 28.84
N ASP A 27 -2.36 4.27 29.29
CA ASP A 27 -2.80 5.66 29.46
C ASP A 27 -1.89 6.42 30.42
N ALA A 28 -1.56 5.82 31.57
CA ALA A 28 -0.67 6.43 32.56
C ALA A 28 0.75 6.63 32.03
N ALA A 29 1.30 5.63 31.33
CA ALA A 29 2.61 5.73 30.71
C ALA A 29 2.62 6.77 29.57
N ALA A 30 1.61 6.79 28.70
CA ALA A 30 1.46 7.77 27.63
C ALA A 30 1.42 9.20 28.18
N ALA A 31 0.65 9.45 29.24
CA ALA A 31 0.59 10.77 29.88
C ALA A 31 1.96 11.24 30.42
N LEU A 32 2.76 10.32 30.99
CA LEU A 32 4.10 10.63 31.45
C LEU A 32 5.05 10.97 30.29
N LEU A 33 5.00 10.18 29.21
CA LEU A 33 5.82 10.40 28.01
C LEU A 33 5.44 11.72 27.31
N ASP A 34 4.14 12.03 27.22
CA ASP A 34 3.63 13.30 26.68
C ASP A 34 4.07 14.50 27.54
N GLY A 35 4.20 14.29 28.84
CA GLY A 35 4.79 15.25 29.79
C GLY A 35 6.32 15.39 29.67
N GLY A 36 6.95 14.74 28.70
CA GLY A 36 8.39 14.81 28.43
C GLY A 36 9.24 13.85 29.26
N ALA A 37 8.65 12.93 30.02
CA ALA A 37 9.41 11.91 30.71
C ALA A 37 10.07 10.95 29.71
N THR A 38 11.31 10.54 29.97
CA THR A 38 11.99 9.54 29.14
C THR A 38 11.63 8.12 29.59
N VAL A 39 11.71 7.15 28.69
CA VAL A 39 11.46 5.72 29.03
C VAL A 39 12.30 5.26 30.25
N PRO A 40 13.62 5.51 30.32
CA PRO A 40 14.41 5.12 31.49
C PRO A 40 13.96 5.81 32.78
N PHE A 41 13.49 7.07 32.70
CA PHE A 41 12.96 7.79 33.86
C PHE A 41 11.65 7.16 34.35
N VAL A 42 10.73 6.83 33.44
CA VAL A 42 9.45 6.21 33.78
C VAL A 42 9.67 4.84 34.40
N ALA A 43 10.50 3.99 33.76
CA ALA A 43 10.83 2.64 34.23
C ALA A 43 11.41 2.65 35.66
N ARG A 44 12.22 3.65 35.99
CA ARG A 44 12.92 3.73 37.28
C ARG A 44 12.15 4.46 38.38
N TYR A 45 11.47 5.57 38.05
CA TYR A 45 10.94 6.52 39.03
C TYR A 45 9.41 6.68 38.99
N ARG A 46 8.72 6.00 38.06
CA ARG A 46 7.26 6.06 37.91
C ARG A 46 6.63 4.67 37.80
N LYS A 47 7.29 3.65 38.34
CA LYS A 47 6.86 2.26 38.30
C LYS A 47 5.45 2.06 38.89
N GLU A 48 5.13 2.73 39.99
CA GLU A 48 3.80 2.64 40.61
C GLU A 48 2.71 3.27 39.73
N ALA A 49 3.02 4.41 39.10
CA ALA A 49 2.08 5.11 38.23
C ALA A 49 1.71 4.30 36.97
N THR A 50 2.64 3.49 36.46
CA THR A 50 2.40 2.62 35.30
C THR A 50 1.95 1.21 35.68
N GLY A 51 1.77 0.91 36.97
CA GLY A 51 1.43 -0.44 37.43
C GLY A 51 2.53 -1.48 37.15
N GLY A 52 3.79 -1.04 37.08
CA GLY A 52 4.93 -1.95 37.00
C GLY A 52 5.50 -2.22 35.62
N LEU A 53 5.13 -1.45 34.58
CA LEU A 53 5.69 -1.65 33.23
C LEU A 53 7.22 -1.58 33.24
N ASP A 54 7.86 -2.55 32.60
CA ASP A 54 9.32 -2.62 32.47
C ASP A 54 9.87 -1.79 31.30
N ASP A 55 11.20 -1.70 31.19
CA ASP A 55 11.88 -0.91 30.15
C ASP A 55 11.55 -1.40 28.74
N THR A 56 11.42 -2.72 28.53
CA THR A 56 11.08 -3.29 27.22
C THR A 56 9.65 -2.92 26.83
N GLN A 57 8.69 -3.11 27.74
CA GLN A 57 7.29 -2.72 27.53
C GLN A 57 7.15 -1.22 27.25
N LEU A 58 7.85 -0.38 28.00
CA LEU A 58 7.81 1.09 27.83
C LEU A 58 8.44 1.56 26.51
N ARG A 59 9.51 0.90 26.03
CA ARG A 59 10.08 1.18 24.70
C ARG A 59 9.09 0.83 23.60
N THR A 60 8.53 -0.37 23.63
CA THR A 60 7.52 -0.80 22.67
C THR A 60 6.31 0.12 22.71
N LEU A 61 5.81 0.47 23.90
CA LEU A 61 4.72 1.43 24.07
C LEU A 61 5.04 2.77 23.41
N SER A 62 6.22 3.34 23.67
CA SER A 62 6.62 4.64 23.11
C SER A 62 6.64 4.62 21.58
N GLU A 63 7.24 3.59 20.98
CA GLU A 63 7.31 3.43 19.52
C GLU A 63 5.91 3.24 18.90
N ARG A 64 5.10 2.38 19.51
CA ARG A 64 3.75 2.07 19.02
C ARG A 64 2.79 3.26 19.20
N LEU A 65 2.90 4.00 20.29
CA LEU A 65 2.14 5.21 20.55
C LEU A 65 2.36 6.26 19.46
N ALA A 66 3.64 6.53 19.12
CA ALA A 66 3.98 7.45 18.05
C ALA A 66 3.41 6.98 16.70
N TYR A 67 3.66 5.71 16.33
CA TYR A 67 3.17 5.14 15.07
C TYR A 67 1.64 5.23 14.93
N LEU A 68 0.91 4.85 15.98
CA LEU A 68 -0.55 4.80 15.96
C LEU A 68 -1.17 6.20 15.96
N ARG A 69 -0.59 7.17 16.68
CA ARG A 69 -1.05 8.57 16.62
C ARG A 69 -0.88 9.17 15.23
N GLU A 70 0.26 8.96 14.59
CA GLU A 70 0.47 9.40 13.21
C GLU A 70 -0.52 8.74 12.24
N MET A 71 -0.79 7.45 12.45
CA MET A 71 -1.75 6.71 11.64
C MET A 71 -3.18 7.26 11.81
N GLU A 72 -3.60 7.57 13.03
CA GLU A 72 -4.92 8.13 13.32
C GLU A 72 -5.07 9.58 12.83
N ALA A 73 -4.03 10.40 12.96
CA ALA A 73 -3.99 11.72 12.36
C ALA A 73 -4.13 11.64 10.82
N ARG A 74 -3.43 10.68 10.19
CA ARG A 74 -3.54 10.44 8.75
C ARG A 74 -4.92 9.94 8.35
N ARG A 75 -5.53 9.03 9.12
CA ARG A 75 -6.90 8.56 8.92
C ARG A 75 -7.90 9.71 8.93
N ALA A 76 -7.79 10.62 9.91
CA ALA A 76 -8.64 11.80 10.00
C ALA A 76 -8.48 12.73 8.78
N ALA A 77 -7.24 12.96 8.33
CA ALA A 77 -6.96 13.76 7.14
C ALA A 77 -7.53 13.15 5.86
N ILE A 78 -7.43 11.81 5.70
CA ILE A 78 -8.04 11.08 4.58
C ILE A 78 -9.56 11.21 4.61
N LEU A 79 -10.20 10.99 5.76
CA LEU A 79 -11.65 11.15 5.91
C LEU A 79 -12.11 12.56 5.56
N ALA A 80 -11.37 13.59 5.98
CA ALA A 80 -11.66 14.97 5.62
C ALA A 80 -11.55 15.20 4.11
N SER A 81 -10.41 14.82 3.50
CA SER A 81 -10.17 14.97 2.06
C SER A 81 -11.26 14.30 1.20
N VAL A 82 -11.65 13.06 1.52
CA VAL A 82 -12.69 12.34 0.77
C VAL A 82 -14.07 12.97 0.99
N ARG A 83 -14.36 13.47 2.19
CA ARG A 83 -15.61 14.20 2.49
C ARG A 83 -15.69 15.51 1.71
N ASP A 84 -14.60 16.27 1.65
CA ASP A 84 -14.55 17.55 0.96
C ASP A 84 -14.74 17.39 -0.56
N GLN A 85 -14.39 16.22 -1.12
CA GLN A 85 -14.68 15.83 -2.50
C GLN A 85 -16.12 15.35 -2.73
N GLY A 86 -16.94 15.24 -1.67
CA GLY A 86 -18.31 14.72 -1.73
C GLY A 86 -18.38 13.22 -2.07
N LYS A 87 -17.30 12.47 -1.84
CA LYS A 87 -17.20 11.04 -2.20
C LYS A 87 -17.26 10.09 -1.01
N LEU A 88 -17.38 10.61 0.21
CA LEU A 88 -17.38 9.80 1.43
C LEU A 88 -18.73 9.07 1.60
N THR A 89 -18.77 7.80 1.21
CA THR A 89 -19.90 6.90 1.50
C THR A 89 -19.73 6.25 2.87
N ASP A 90 -20.82 5.72 3.45
CA ASP A 90 -20.76 4.99 4.72
C ASP A 90 -19.86 3.76 4.64
N ASP A 91 -19.85 3.08 3.48
CA ASP A 91 -18.97 1.93 3.26
C ASP A 91 -17.50 2.32 3.23
N LEU A 92 -17.17 3.38 2.48
CA LEU A 92 -15.82 3.91 2.43
C LEU A 92 -15.35 4.41 3.80
N ALA A 93 -16.22 5.08 4.56
CA ALA A 93 -15.93 5.50 5.92
C ALA A 93 -15.60 4.32 6.84
N ARG A 94 -16.35 3.21 6.73
CA ARG A 94 -16.05 1.97 7.47
C ARG A 94 -14.72 1.35 7.06
N ARG A 95 -14.45 1.23 5.75
CA ARG A 95 -13.17 0.71 5.24
C ARG A 95 -12.00 1.55 5.72
N ILE A 96 -12.13 2.87 5.67
CA ILE A 96 -11.12 3.80 6.19
C ILE A 96 -10.96 3.61 7.70
N ASP A 97 -12.00 3.40 8.50
CA ASP A 97 -11.87 3.20 9.96
C ASP A 97 -11.26 1.85 10.34
N GLN A 98 -11.53 0.80 9.56
CA GLN A 98 -11.04 -0.55 9.79
C GLN A 98 -9.61 -0.79 9.28
N ALA A 99 -9.03 0.13 8.53
CA ALA A 99 -7.67 -0.02 8.04
C ALA A 99 -6.66 -0.16 9.21
N ASP A 100 -5.90 -1.25 9.21
CA ASP A 100 -5.03 -1.66 10.32
C ASP A 100 -3.56 -1.22 10.17
N THR A 101 -3.19 -0.71 9.00
CA THR A 101 -1.86 -0.20 8.69
C THR A 101 -1.93 1.12 7.94
N LYS A 102 -0.86 1.93 8.01
CA LYS A 102 -0.71 3.14 7.19
C LYS A 102 -0.77 2.83 5.68
N ALA A 103 -0.24 1.68 5.24
CA ALA A 103 -0.27 1.29 3.84
C ALA A 103 -1.72 1.04 3.36
N ALA A 104 -2.51 0.30 4.13
CA ALA A 104 -3.91 0.07 3.80
C ALA A 104 -4.73 1.37 3.76
N LEU A 105 -4.44 2.34 4.64
CA LEU A 105 -5.04 3.67 4.58
C LEU A 105 -4.71 4.40 3.27
N GLU A 106 -3.45 4.40 2.85
CA GLU A 106 -3.05 5.03 1.59
C GLU A 106 -3.65 4.32 0.37
N ASP A 107 -3.72 3.00 0.38
CA ASP A 107 -4.33 2.22 -0.70
C ASP A 107 -5.81 2.60 -0.88
N ILE A 108 -6.57 2.70 0.22
CA ILE A 108 -7.99 3.12 0.18
C ILE A 108 -8.12 4.58 -0.28
N TYR A 109 -7.16 5.44 0.09
CA TYR A 109 -7.18 6.85 -0.28
C TYR A 109 -6.76 7.12 -1.73
N LEU A 110 -6.04 6.19 -2.36
CA LEU A 110 -5.37 6.40 -3.64
C LEU A 110 -6.29 6.95 -4.76
N PRO A 111 -7.54 6.46 -4.94
CA PRO A 111 -8.47 7.01 -5.93
C PRO A 111 -8.85 8.48 -5.72
N PHE A 112 -8.75 8.98 -4.49
CA PHE A 112 -9.16 10.33 -4.07
C PHE A 112 -7.97 11.27 -3.91
N LYS A 113 -6.75 10.76 -4.01
CA LYS A 113 -5.55 11.58 -3.90
C LYS A 113 -5.47 12.50 -5.12
N PRO A 114 -5.20 13.81 -4.97
CA PRO A 114 -4.97 14.70 -6.10
C PRO A 114 -3.81 14.20 -6.97
N LYS A 115 -4.03 14.12 -8.29
CA LYS A 115 -3.04 13.58 -9.25
C LYS A 115 -2.61 14.61 -10.28
N ARG A 116 -1.40 14.42 -10.79
CA ARG A 116 -0.98 15.02 -12.05
C ARG A 116 -1.83 14.43 -13.18
N ARG A 117 -2.01 15.18 -14.26
CA ARG A 117 -2.77 14.76 -15.44
C ARG A 117 -2.25 13.42 -15.99
N THR A 118 -3.02 12.34 -15.83
CA THR A 118 -2.68 10.97 -16.25
C THR A 118 -3.26 10.65 -17.63
N LYS A 119 -2.81 9.56 -18.26
CA LYS A 119 -3.40 9.07 -19.51
C LYS A 119 -4.87 8.71 -19.34
N ALA A 120 -5.22 8.07 -18.24
CA ALA A 120 -6.60 7.74 -17.89
C ALA A 120 -7.47 8.99 -17.73
N MET A 121 -6.97 10.05 -17.07
CA MET A 121 -7.68 11.34 -16.99
C MET A 121 -7.91 11.93 -18.39
N ILE A 122 -6.89 11.95 -19.25
CA ILE A 122 -7.01 12.43 -20.63
C ILE A 122 -8.05 11.59 -21.40
N ALA A 123 -8.03 10.27 -21.25
CA ALA A 123 -9.00 9.38 -21.88
C ALA A 123 -10.45 9.65 -21.39
N ARG A 124 -10.64 9.92 -20.09
CA ARG A 124 -11.95 10.32 -19.53
C ARG A 124 -12.42 11.66 -20.08
N GLU A 125 -11.54 12.65 -20.15
CA GLU A 125 -11.82 13.97 -20.74
C GLU A 125 -12.18 13.87 -22.23
N ASN A 126 -11.55 12.93 -22.94
CA ASN A 126 -11.85 12.61 -24.33
C ASN A 126 -13.12 11.74 -24.51
N GLY A 127 -13.85 11.44 -23.43
CA GLY A 127 -15.13 10.72 -23.49
C GLY A 127 -15.00 9.21 -23.70
N LEU A 128 -13.87 8.59 -23.31
CA LEU A 128 -13.63 7.15 -23.49
C LEU A 128 -14.09 6.29 -22.31
N GLU A 129 -14.47 6.90 -21.19
CA GLU A 129 -15.04 6.21 -20.03
C GLU A 129 -16.30 5.37 -20.39
N PRO A 130 -17.27 5.88 -21.18
CA PRO A 130 -18.46 5.09 -21.52
C PRO A 130 -18.15 3.89 -22.42
N LEU A 131 -17.06 3.93 -23.22
CA LEU A 131 -16.59 2.76 -23.97
C LEU A 131 -16.17 1.64 -23.03
N LEU A 132 -15.35 1.95 -22.01
CA LEU A 132 -14.96 0.97 -21.00
C LEU A 132 -16.19 0.39 -20.29
N ARG A 133 -17.13 1.24 -19.86
CA ARG A 133 -18.36 0.77 -19.19
C ARG A 133 -19.23 -0.09 -20.10
N ALA A 134 -19.30 0.20 -21.40
CA ALA A 134 -20.01 -0.65 -22.36
C ALA A 134 -19.36 -2.04 -22.50
N ILE A 135 -18.02 -2.11 -22.52
CA ILE A 135 -17.27 -3.38 -22.57
C ILE A 135 -17.49 -4.19 -21.29
N GLN A 136 -17.46 -3.54 -20.12
CA GLN A 136 -17.67 -4.20 -18.82
C GLN A 136 -19.13 -4.67 -18.62
N ALA A 137 -20.11 -3.91 -19.12
CA ALA A 137 -21.53 -4.25 -18.98
C ALA A 137 -21.94 -5.46 -19.82
N ASP A 138 -21.29 -5.68 -20.97
CA ASP A 138 -21.52 -6.85 -21.82
C ASP A 138 -20.18 -7.39 -22.37
N PRO A 139 -19.45 -8.19 -21.57
CA PRO A 139 -18.18 -8.79 -21.98
C PRO A 139 -18.29 -9.79 -23.13
N SER A 140 -19.50 -10.15 -23.57
CA SER A 140 -19.68 -11.03 -24.73
C SER A 140 -19.47 -10.29 -26.06
N ARG A 141 -19.60 -8.96 -26.07
CA ARG A 141 -19.47 -8.13 -27.28
C ARG A 141 -18.02 -7.86 -27.62
N ASP A 142 -17.74 -7.75 -28.92
CA ASP A 142 -16.43 -7.39 -29.42
C ASP A 142 -16.13 -5.90 -29.16
N PRO A 143 -15.09 -5.56 -28.37
CA PRO A 143 -14.67 -4.17 -28.16
C PRO A 143 -14.33 -3.45 -29.46
N ALA A 144 -13.78 -4.16 -30.46
CA ALA A 144 -13.45 -3.58 -31.76
C ALA A 144 -14.71 -3.13 -32.53
N ALA A 145 -15.86 -3.75 -32.28
CA ALA A 145 -17.15 -3.33 -32.84
C ALA A 145 -17.76 -2.14 -32.09
N LEU A 146 -17.42 -1.96 -30.80
CA LEU A 146 -17.89 -0.83 -29.99
C LEU A 146 -17.07 0.44 -30.23
N ALA A 147 -15.75 0.30 -30.37
CA ALA A 147 -14.80 1.39 -30.42
C ALA A 147 -15.03 2.47 -31.50
N PRO A 148 -15.52 2.15 -32.73
CA PRO A 148 -15.74 3.17 -33.75
C PRO A 148 -16.70 4.28 -33.33
N ALA A 149 -17.68 4.00 -32.48
CA ALA A 149 -18.61 5.01 -31.98
C ALA A 149 -17.95 6.05 -31.05
N TYR A 150 -16.74 5.77 -30.57
CA TYR A 150 -16.00 6.61 -29.62
C TYR A 150 -14.75 7.26 -30.23
N ALA A 151 -14.43 6.96 -31.49
CA ALA A 151 -13.37 7.61 -32.25
C ALA A 151 -13.85 9.00 -32.74
N THR A 152 -13.94 9.95 -31.81
CA THR A 152 -14.46 11.30 -32.07
C THR A 152 -13.52 12.39 -31.54
N GLY A 153 -13.54 13.55 -32.19
CA GLY A 153 -12.76 14.73 -31.78
C GLY A 153 -11.25 14.42 -31.67
N PRO A 154 -10.64 14.51 -30.48
CA PRO A 154 -9.22 14.25 -30.27
C PRO A 154 -8.83 12.76 -30.36
N VAL A 155 -9.79 11.84 -30.48
CA VAL A 155 -9.54 10.40 -30.60
C VAL A 155 -9.67 9.98 -32.06
N GLU A 156 -8.54 9.87 -32.75
CA GLU A 156 -8.50 9.73 -34.21
C GLU A 156 -8.90 8.34 -34.73
N THR A 157 -8.77 7.28 -33.90
CA THR A 157 -8.98 5.90 -34.37
C THR A 157 -9.69 5.04 -33.32
N PRO A 158 -10.41 3.97 -33.75
CA PRO A 158 -10.97 2.99 -32.83
C PRO A 158 -9.91 2.32 -31.94
N LYS A 159 -8.69 2.15 -32.47
CA LYS A 159 -7.55 1.64 -31.70
C LYS A 159 -7.18 2.59 -30.55
N ALA A 160 -7.06 3.89 -30.83
CA ALA A 160 -6.79 4.90 -29.82
C ALA A 160 -7.91 4.96 -28.76
N ALA A 161 -9.17 4.75 -29.16
CA ALA A 161 -10.29 4.66 -28.22
C ALA A 161 -10.14 3.47 -27.24
N LEU A 162 -9.75 2.29 -27.75
CA LEU A 162 -9.48 1.11 -26.92
C LEU A 162 -8.25 1.29 -26.03
N GLU A 163 -7.19 1.93 -26.52
CA GLU A 163 -5.99 2.24 -25.71
C GLU A 163 -6.34 3.19 -24.56
N GLY A 164 -7.16 4.22 -24.81
CA GLY A 164 -7.62 5.10 -23.75
C GLY A 164 -8.55 4.39 -22.74
N ALA A 165 -9.46 3.52 -23.20
CA ALA A 165 -10.27 2.70 -22.31
C ALA A 165 -9.41 1.73 -21.46
N ARG A 166 -8.33 1.18 -22.04
CA ARG A 166 -7.33 0.39 -21.32
C ARG A 166 -6.62 1.23 -20.27
N ASP A 167 -6.14 2.43 -20.61
CA ASP A 167 -5.47 3.32 -19.65
C ASP A 167 -6.38 3.63 -18.44
N ILE A 168 -7.68 3.83 -18.67
CA ILE A 168 -8.69 4.02 -17.61
C ILE A 168 -8.75 2.79 -16.69
N LEU A 169 -8.89 1.58 -17.26
CA LEU A 169 -9.00 0.36 -16.48
C LEU A 169 -7.71 0.01 -15.73
N VAL A 170 -6.54 0.22 -16.34
CA VAL A 170 -5.24 0.04 -15.68
C VAL A 170 -5.13 0.92 -14.45
N GLU A 171 -5.53 2.20 -14.54
CA GLU A 171 -5.53 3.10 -13.39
C GLU A 171 -6.51 2.63 -12.31
N GLU A 172 -7.71 2.18 -12.67
CA GLU A 172 -8.70 1.66 -11.70
C GLU A 172 -8.20 0.43 -10.96
N LEU A 173 -7.58 -0.52 -11.66
CA LEU A 173 -7.00 -1.73 -11.07
C LEU A 173 -5.78 -1.41 -10.20
N ALA A 174 -4.90 -0.53 -10.68
CA ALA A 174 -3.71 -0.10 -9.95
C ALA A 174 -4.04 0.67 -8.66
N GLU A 175 -5.27 1.16 -8.53
CA GLU A 175 -5.74 1.91 -7.36
C GLU A 175 -6.77 1.16 -6.52
N THR A 176 -7.03 -0.10 -6.88
CA THR A 176 -7.90 -0.97 -6.11
C THR A 176 -7.14 -1.50 -4.89
N ALA A 177 -7.57 -1.09 -3.69
CA ALA A 177 -6.90 -1.45 -2.44
C ALA A 177 -6.77 -2.97 -2.22
N GLU A 178 -7.77 -3.74 -2.64
CA GLU A 178 -7.76 -5.21 -2.60
C GLU A 178 -6.68 -5.82 -3.51
N VAL A 179 -6.48 -5.23 -4.70
CA VAL A 179 -5.45 -5.67 -5.66
C VAL A 179 -4.07 -5.35 -5.09
N LEU A 180 -3.85 -4.10 -4.67
CA LEU A 180 -2.59 -3.65 -4.08
C LEU A 180 -2.21 -4.45 -2.82
N GLY A 181 -3.18 -4.67 -1.93
CA GLY A 181 -3.01 -5.50 -0.74
C GLY A 181 -2.62 -6.93 -1.09
N GLY A 182 -3.36 -7.57 -1.99
CA GLY A 182 -3.10 -8.94 -2.43
C GLY A 182 -1.72 -9.10 -3.09
N LEU A 183 -1.33 -8.18 -3.97
CA LEU A 183 -0.02 -8.18 -4.62
C LEU A 183 1.11 -7.96 -3.61
N ARG A 184 0.95 -7.02 -2.68
CA ARG A 184 1.94 -6.75 -1.62
C ARG A 184 2.15 -7.95 -0.71
N ASP A 185 1.06 -8.62 -0.34
CA ASP A 185 1.11 -9.81 0.49
C ASP A 185 1.77 -10.99 -0.24
N MET A 186 1.52 -11.12 -1.55
CA MET A 186 2.20 -12.11 -2.38
C MET A 186 3.70 -11.82 -2.46
N MET A 187 4.09 -10.58 -2.77
CA MET A 187 5.48 -10.13 -2.81
C MET A 187 6.21 -10.43 -1.49
N ARG A 188 5.59 -10.13 -0.35
CA ARG A 188 6.19 -10.40 0.97
C ARG A 188 6.47 -11.87 1.23
N ARG A 189 5.63 -12.77 0.72
CA ARG A 189 5.76 -14.21 0.96
C ARG A 189 6.71 -14.89 -0.01
N GLU A 190 6.71 -14.45 -1.26
CA GLU A 190 7.24 -15.24 -2.38
C GLU A 190 8.39 -14.55 -3.12
N ALA A 191 8.56 -13.24 -2.97
CA ALA A 191 9.58 -12.54 -3.74
C ALA A 191 11.00 -12.84 -3.23
N VAL A 192 11.93 -12.73 -4.15
CA VAL A 192 13.36 -12.86 -3.95
C VAL A 192 13.97 -11.47 -4.05
N ILE A 193 14.85 -11.14 -3.10
CA ILE A 193 15.70 -9.95 -3.14
C ILE A 193 17.00 -10.35 -3.80
N ALA A 194 17.36 -9.68 -4.89
CA ALA A 194 18.62 -9.87 -5.59
C ALA A 194 19.47 -8.59 -5.53
N ALA A 195 20.74 -8.74 -5.14
CA ALA A 195 21.73 -7.67 -5.16
C ALA A 195 22.78 -7.94 -6.24
N ARG A 196 23.08 -6.92 -7.06
CA ARG A 196 24.07 -7.03 -8.13
C ARG A 196 25.03 -5.85 -8.10
N VAL A 197 26.32 -6.11 -8.21
CA VAL A 197 27.32 -5.04 -8.30
C VAL A 197 27.07 -4.16 -9.53
N VAL A 198 27.20 -2.86 -9.32
CA VAL A 198 27.22 -1.89 -10.41
C VAL A 198 28.56 -2.01 -11.12
N ALA A 199 28.54 -2.17 -12.44
CA ALA A 199 29.76 -2.30 -13.23
C ALA A 199 30.73 -1.15 -12.95
N GLY A 200 31.99 -1.47 -12.65
CA GLY A 200 33.04 -0.51 -12.31
C GLY A 200 33.08 -0.10 -10.83
N LYS A 201 32.26 -0.72 -9.96
CA LYS A 201 32.25 -0.49 -8.51
C LYS A 201 32.85 -1.66 -7.71
N GLU A 202 33.42 -2.66 -8.37
CA GLU A 202 33.92 -3.90 -7.76
C GLU A 202 35.05 -3.61 -6.75
N GLU A 203 36.05 -2.80 -7.14
CA GLU A 203 37.17 -2.46 -6.25
C GLU A 203 36.75 -1.51 -5.13
N ALA A 204 36.05 -0.41 -5.47
CA ALA A 204 35.58 0.58 -4.49
C ALA A 204 34.58 -0.03 -3.48
N GLY A 205 33.85 -1.06 -3.92
CA GLY A 205 32.83 -1.77 -3.18
C GLY A 205 33.31 -3.04 -2.48
N ALA A 206 34.62 -3.34 -2.45
CA ALA A 206 35.14 -4.64 -2.00
C ALA A 206 34.66 -5.07 -0.61
N LYS A 207 34.36 -4.14 0.30
CA LYS A 207 33.76 -4.41 1.62
C LYS A 207 32.33 -5.00 1.57
N PHE A 208 31.69 -4.95 0.41
CA PHE A 208 30.36 -5.49 0.13
C PHE A 208 30.41 -6.65 -0.88
N SER A 209 31.59 -7.24 -1.12
CA SER A 209 31.80 -8.29 -2.13
C SER A 209 30.83 -9.48 -1.97
N ASP A 210 30.48 -9.83 -0.73
CA ASP A 210 29.50 -10.87 -0.40
C ASP A 210 28.13 -10.64 -1.07
N TYR A 211 27.82 -9.40 -1.48
CA TYR A 211 26.54 -8.99 -2.05
C TYR A 211 26.58 -8.67 -3.55
N PHE A 212 27.73 -8.88 -4.22
CA PHE A 212 27.88 -8.54 -5.64
C PHE A 212 27.03 -9.39 -6.59
N ALA A 213 26.67 -10.60 -6.16
CA ALA A 213 25.79 -11.51 -6.88
C ALA A 213 24.95 -12.33 -5.89
N HIS A 214 24.27 -11.63 -4.99
CA HIS A 214 23.51 -12.26 -3.91
C HIS A 214 22.02 -12.33 -4.23
N SER A 215 21.37 -13.40 -3.78
CA SER A 215 19.94 -13.63 -3.97
C SER A 215 19.38 -14.44 -2.82
N GLU A 216 18.28 -13.99 -2.22
CA GLU A 216 17.60 -14.73 -1.15
C GLU A 216 16.12 -14.35 -1.04
N SER A 217 15.33 -15.18 -0.35
CA SER A 217 13.92 -14.90 -0.10
C SER A 217 13.73 -13.64 0.75
N TRP A 218 12.85 -12.73 0.32
CA TRP A 218 12.44 -11.56 1.11
C TRP A 218 11.88 -12.01 2.46
N ALA A 219 11.00 -13.02 2.48
CA ALA A 219 10.31 -13.43 3.70
C ALA A 219 11.25 -13.83 4.85
N SER A 220 12.44 -14.34 4.53
CA SER A 220 13.38 -14.93 5.50
C SER A 220 14.73 -14.22 5.62
N ILE A 221 14.94 -13.10 4.91
CA ILE A 221 16.22 -12.37 4.97
C ILE A 221 16.54 -11.91 6.40
N PRO A 222 17.73 -12.23 6.94
CA PRO A 222 18.15 -11.72 8.24
C PRO A 222 18.31 -10.20 8.24
N GLY A 223 17.86 -9.53 9.30
CA GLY A 223 17.86 -8.05 9.38
C GLY A 223 19.24 -7.40 9.16
N HIS A 224 20.32 -7.98 9.69
CA HIS A 224 21.67 -7.47 9.49
C HIS A 224 22.11 -7.52 8.02
N ARG A 225 21.66 -8.53 7.27
CA ARG A 225 21.97 -8.72 5.86
C ARG A 225 21.18 -7.77 4.98
N ALA A 226 19.88 -7.63 5.24
CA ALA A 226 19.04 -6.62 4.60
C ALA A 226 19.66 -5.21 4.76
N LEU A 227 20.11 -4.87 5.97
CA LEU A 227 20.77 -3.58 6.23
C LEU A 227 22.10 -3.42 5.48
N ALA A 228 22.90 -4.49 5.36
CA ALA A 228 24.15 -4.45 4.60
C ALA A 228 23.91 -4.23 3.10
N ILE A 229 22.93 -4.92 2.51
CA ILE A 229 22.52 -4.76 1.11
C ILE A 229 21.98 -3.34 0.87
N LEU A 230 21.08 -2.85 1.73
CA LEU A 230 20.55 -1.48 1.65
C LEU A 230 21.65 -0.43 1.77
N ARG A 231 22.64 -0.65 2.63
CA ARG A 231 23.80 0.23 2.76
C ARG A 231 24.64 0.23 1.47
N ALA A 232 24.94 -0.94 0.91
CA ALA A 232 25.69 -1.06 -0.33
C ALA A 232 24.97 -0.35 -1.50
N ALA A 233 23.64 -0.46 -1.56
CA ALA A 233 22.83 0.22 -2.57
C ALA A 233 22.80 1.74 -2.38
N ASN A 234 22.65 2.21 -1.14
CA ASN A 234 22.74 3.64 -0.82
C ASN A 234 24.13 4.23 -1.14
N GLU A 235 25.20 3.45 -1.01
CA GLU A 235 26.55 3.83 -1.41
C GLU A 235 26.79 3.68 -2.94
N GLY A 236 25.79 3.24 -3.71
CA GLY A 236 25.85 3.10 -5.16
C GLY A 236 26.76 1.96 -5.65
N VAL A 237 27.03 0.98 -4.79
CA VAL A 237 27.90 -0.18 -5.11
C VAL A 237 27.10 -1.31 -5.74
N VAL A 238 25.88 -1.55 -5.27
CA VAL A 238 24.99 -2.59 -5.80
C VAL A 238 23.65 -2.00 -6.22
N THR A 239 22.96 -2.64 -7.14
CA THR A 239 21.52 -2.46 -7.37
C THR A 239 20.75 -3.54 -6.62
N ILE A 240 19.51 -3.22 -6.24
CA ILE A 240 18.59 -4.16 -5.61
C ILE A 240 17.42 -4.37 -6.56
N ASP A 241 17.11 -5.62 -6.84
CA ASP A 241 15.88 -6.05 -7.50
C ASP A 241 15.04 -6.86 -6.51
N ILE A 242 13.73 -6.68 -6.56
CA ILE A 242 12.78 -7.49 -5.79
C ILE A 242 11.74 -7.99 -6.77
N SER A 243 11.81 -9.28 -7.05
CA SER A 243 10.98 -9.91 -8.07
C SER A 243 10.49 -11.27 -7.61
N LEU A 244 9.40 -11.71 -8.23
CA LEU A 244 8.90 -13.07 -8.08
C LEU A 244 9.58 -13.97 -9.11
N GLU A 245 9.50 -15.28 -8.89
CA GLU A 245 9.86 -16.23 -9.94
C GLU A 245 9.07 -15.92 -11.22
N PRO A 246 9.72 -15.62 -12.36
CA PRO A 246 9.07 -14.97 -13.50
C PRO A 246 7.84 -15.70 -14.04
N GLU A 247 7.88 -17.03 -14.12
CA GLU A 247 6.78 -17.80 -14.70
C GLU A 247 5.63 -17.96 -13.71
N THR A 248 5.91 -18.49 -12.52
CA THR A 248 4.84 -18.85 -11.57
C THR A 248 4.30 -17.64 -10.81
N GLY A 249 5.13 -16.64 -10.54
CA GLY A 249 4.75 -15.41 -9.86
C GLY A 249 3.84 -14.54 -10.70
N THR A 250 4.15 -14.38 -11.99
CA THR A 250 3.35 -13.56 -12.92
C THR A 250 1.94 -14.10 -13.06
N ALA A 251 1.77 -15.41 -13.30
CA ALA A 251 0.45 -16.03 -13.40
C ALA A 251 -0.40 -15.85 -12.13
N ARG A 252 0.22 -15.88 -10.94
CA ARG A 252 -0.48 -15.63 -9.67
C ARG A 252 -0.86 -14.15 -9.50
N ALA A 253 0.02 -13.23 -9.89
CA ALA A 253 -0.26 -11.79 -9.88
C ALA A 253 -1.42 -11.45 -10.82
N GLU A 254 -1.40 -11.97 -12.04
CA GLU A 254 -2.51 -11.86 -13.00
C GLU A 254 -3.81 -12.42 -12.40
N GLY A 255 -3.74 -13.55 -11.69
CA GLY A 255 -4.88 -14.11 -10.97
C GLY A 255 -5.44 -13.21 -9.86
N ILE A 256 -4.61 -12.40 -9.19
CA ILE A 256 -5.07 -11.39 -8.20
C ILE A 256 -5.81 -10.27 -8.93
N VAL A 257 -5.25 -9.75 -10.01
CA VAL A 257 -5.85 -8.67 -10.81
C VAL A 257 -7.16 -9.12 -11.45
N ALA A 258 -7.19 -10.32 -12.03
CA ALA A 258 -8.37 -10.89 -12.67
C ALA A 258 -9.55 -11.04 -11.70
N ARG A 259 -9.30 -11.32 -10.41
CA ARG A 259 -10.38 -11.37 -9.40
C ARG A 259 -11.06 -10.01 -9.20
N ALA A 260 -10.33 -8.91 -9.35
CA ALA A 260 -10.90 -7.56 -9.22
C ALA A 260 -11.80 -7.19 -10.41
N LEU A 261 -11.60 -7.81 -11.57
CA LEU A 261 -12.49 -7.66 -12.72
C LEU A 261 -13.83 -8.40 -12.55
N GLY A 262 -13.94 -9.29 -11.57
CA GLY A 262 -15.14 -10.10 -11.33
C GLY A 262 -15.35 -11.21 -12.36
N PRO A 263 -16.54 -11.85 -12.37
CA PRO A 263 -16.84 -12.93 -13.30
C PRO A 263 -17.13 -12.37 -14.71
N LEU A 264 -16.14 -12.47 -15.61
CA LEU A 264 -16.26 -11.92 -16.97
C LEU A 264 -16.93 -12.85 -18.00
N GLY A 265 -17.27 -14.09 -17.64
CA GLY A 265 -17.80 -15.06 -18.60
C GLY A 265 -16.80 -15.38 -19.73
N GLN A 266 -17.31 -15.65 -20.93
CA GLN A 266 -16.53 -15.88 -22.16
C GLN A 266 -16.94 -14.88 -23.25
N GLY A 267 -16.03 -14.57 -24.15
CA GLY A 267 -16.27 -13.70 -25.30
C GLY A 267 -15.14 -12.71 -25.55
N PRO A 268 -15.13 -12.04 -26.71
CA PRO A 268 -14.07 -11.11 -27.11
C PRO A 268 -13.89 -9.93 -26.15
N GLY A 269 -14.97 -9.43 -25.52
CA GLY A 269 -14.88 -8.39 -24.50
C GLY A 269 -14.24 -8.89 -23.21
N ALA A 270 -14.60 -10.10 -22.77
CA ALA A 270 -13.99 -10.76 -21.62
C ALA A 270 -12.50 -11.02 -21.86
N ASP A 271 -12.12 -11.47 -23.06
CA ASP A 271 -10.72 -11.70 -23.44
C ASP A 271 -9.93 -10.39 -23.47
N TRP A 272 -10.54 -9.32 -23.99
CA TRP A 272 -9.94 -7.98 -23.97
C TRP A 272 -9.71 -7.48 -22.54
N LEU A 273 -10.72 -7.59 -21.66
CA LEU A 273 -10.62 -7.17 -20.26
C LEU A 273 -9.54 -7.95 -19.49
N ARG A 274 -9.38 -9.25 -19.76
CA ARG A 274 -8.29 -10.06 -19.17
C ARG A 274 -6.92 -9.70 -19.72
N GLY A 275 -6.86 -9.20 -20.96
CA GLY A 275 -5.63 -8.77 -21.61
C GLY A 275 -5.27 -7.30 -21.37
N VAL A 276 -6.03 -6.56 -20.55
CA VAL A 276 -5.70 -5.21 -20.07
C VAL A 276 -4.66 -5.30 -18.97
#